data_AF-A0A6J7ERN5-F1
#
_entry.id   AF-A0A6J7ERN5-F1
#
_cell.length_a   1.000
_cell.length_b   1.000
_cell.length_c   1.000
_cell.angle_alpha   90.00
_cell.angle_beta   90.00
_cell.angle_gamma   90.00
#
_symmetry.space_group_name_H-M   'P 1'
#
loop_
_entity.id
_entity.type
_entity.pdbx_description
1 polymer ?
#
loop_
_entity_poly.entity_id
_entity_poly.type
_entity_poly.pdbx_seq_one_letter_code
_entity_poly.pdbx_strand_id
1 'polypeptide(L)'
;MLAERSSRPNAGPDTVAALVERVRQDRLQTLNWTDATQALRARVTFLHRTRGEPWPDWTDAVLLSTLEDWLAPALHGITSWAGVRSLNLTTVLRATLDPSVGYRLDELAPPVITLASGRSVTVNYTDDGPMISARPQNLYGTKVHPTVAGQPVIVELLSPADRPIQITRDLPGFWSGSWSEVRKDMAGRYPKHPWPLDPASAEPR
;
A
#
# COMPACT_ATOMS: atom_id res chain seq x y z
N MET A 1 15.15 36.37 -40.06
CA MET A 1 14.61 35.20 -39.33
C MET A 1 14.13 35.69 -37.98
N LEU A 2 12.81 35.75 -37.78
CA LEU A 2 12.20 36.19 -36.52
C LEU A 2 12.47 35.12 -35.46
N ALA A 3 13.01 35.56 -34.31
CA ALA A 3 13.12 34.74 -33.12
C ALA A 3 11.70 34.41 -32.62
N GLU A 4 11.30 33.14 -32.68
CA GLU A 4 10.14 32.64 -31.96
C GLU A 4 10.35 32.89 -30.47
N ARG A 5 9.76 33.98 -29.98
CA ARG A 5 9.56 34.17 -28.55
C ARG A 5 8.49 33.18 -28.14
N SER A 6 8.91 32.01 -27.63
CA SER A 6 8.04 31.10 -26.90
C SER A 6 7.35 31.90 -25.79
N SER A 7 6.10 32.32 -26.00
CA SER A 7 5.33 32.97 -24.95
C SER A 7 5.13 31.96 -23.83
N ARG A 8 5.08 32.44 -22.58
CA ARG A 8 4.71 31.55 -21.47
C ARG A 8 3.31 30.99 -21.76
N PRO A 9 3.06 29.69 -21.54
CA PRO A 9 1.73 29.13 -21.71
C PRO A 9 0.74 29.86 -20.79
N ASN A 10 -0.41 30.25 -21.32
CA ASN A 10 -1.50 30.79 -20.51
C ASN A 10 -2.28 29.63 -19.87
N ALA A 11 -2.77 29.83 -18.65
CA ALA A 11 -3.68 28.86 -18.05
C ALA A 11 -4.98 28.80 -18.85
N GLY A 12 -5.46 27.60 -19.15
CA GLY A 12 -6.69 27.42 -19.92
C GLY A 12 -6.90 25.96 -20.34
N PRO A 13 -8.06 25.65 -20.94
CA PRO A 13 -8.43 24.29 -21.36
C PRO A 13 -7.39 23.64 -22.28
N ASP A 14 -6.85 24.38 -23.25
CA ASP A 14 -5.85 23.85 -24.19
C ASP A 14 -4.54 23.46 -23.49
N THR A 15 -4.11 24.25 -22.51
CA THR A 15 -2.92 23.94 -21.70
C THR A 15 -3.15 22.69 -20.85
N VAL A 16 -4.35 22.54 -20.25
CA VAL A 16 -4.71 21.33 -19.50
C VAL A 16 -4.72 20.10 -20.43
N ALA A 17 -5.34 20.20 -21.60
CA ALA A 17 -5.37 19.12 -22.59
C ALA A 17 -3.96 18.70 -23.02
N ALA A 18 -3.08 19.67 -23.28
CA ALA A 18 -1.68 19.39 -23.63
C ALA A 18 -0.90 18.71 -22.49
N LEU A 19 -1.14 19.10 -21.23
CA LEU A 19 -0.53 18.45 -20.06
C LEU A 19 -1.04 17.03 -19.86
N VAL A 20 -2.35 16.80 -20.02
CA VAL A 20 -2.96 15.46 -19.98
C VAL A 20 -2.39 14.55 -21.07
N GLU A 21 -2.29 15.06 -22.30
CA GLU A 21 -1.74 14.29 -23.42
C GLU A 21 -0.28 13.90 -23.17
N ARG A 22 0.52 14.80 -22.59
CA ARG A 22 1.89 14.47 -22.18
C ARG A 22 1.93 13.34 -21.15
N VAL A 23 1.09 13.40 -20.11
CA VAL A 23 0.99 12.34 -19.09
C VAL A 23 0.60 11.00 -19.73
N ARG A 24 -0.30 11.03 -20.72
CA ARG A 24 -0.73 9.86 -21.49
C ARG A 24 0.43 9.23 -22.28
N GLN A 25 1.19 10.06 -23.01
CA GLN A 25 2.35 9.62 -23.78
C GLN A 25 3.43 8.98 -22.90
N ASP A 26 3.64 9.57 -21.71
CA ASP A 26 4.60 9.08 -20.72
C ASP A 26 4.05 7.92 -19.86
N ARG A 27 2.82 7.46 -20.11
CA ARG A 27 2.16 6.34 -19.38
C ARG A 27 2.19 6.49 -17.85
N LEU A 28 1.81 7.67 -17.34
CA LEU A 28 1.82 8.05 -15.91
C LEU A 28 3.20 8.18 -15.26
N GLN A 29 4.29 7.76 -15.92
CA GLN A 29 5.63 7.67 -15.33
C GLN A 29 6.20 9.03 -14.88
N THR A 30 5.69 10.11 -15.47
CA THR A 30 6.21 11.45 -15.20
C THR A 30 5.47 12.18 -14.08
N LEU A 31 4.40 11.58 -13.55
CA LEU A 31 3.73 12.00 -12.32
C LEU A 31 4.52 11.58 -11.07
N ASN A 32 4.35 12.33 -9.98
CA ASN A 32 5.06 12.07 -8.72
C ASN A 32 4.32 11.02 -7.86
N TRP A 33 4.54 9.74 -8.14
CA TRP A 33 3.97 8.62 -7.38
C TRP A 33 4.71 8.39 -6.06
N THR A 34 4.38 9.20 -5.06
CA THR A 34 4.91 9.03 -3.70
C THR A 34 4.47 7.70 -3.06
N ASP A 35 5.20 7.24 -2.05
CA ASP A 35 4.84 6.05 -1.26
C ASP A 35 3.42 6.15 -0.70
N ALA A 36 2.98 7.33 -0.28
CA ALA A 36 1.62 7.57 0.20
C ALA A 36 0.57 7.36 -0.91
N THR A 37 0.87 7.78 -2.14
CA THR A 37 -0.02 7.61 -3.29
C THR A 37 -0.11 6.13 -3.67
N GLN A 38 1.03 5.44 -3.70
CA GLN A 38 1.09 4.01 -3.98
C GLN A 38 0.36 3.19 -2.90
N ALA A 39 0.53 3.54 -1.62
CA ALA A 39 -0.17 2.88 -0.52
C ALA A 39 -1.69 3.08 -0.61
N LEU A 40 -2.16 4.31 -0.87
CA LEU A 40 -3.58 4.59 -1.11
C LEU A 40 -4.12 3.75 -2.28
N ARG A 41 -3.38 3.72 -3.39
CA ARG A 41 -3.75 2.99 -4.60
C ARG A 41 -3.85 1.48 -4.36
N ALA A 42 -2.89 0.92 -3.64
CA ALA A 42 -2.85 -0.50 -3.31
C ALA A 42 -4.04 -0.92 -2.41
N ARG A 43 -4.40 -0.08 -1.44
CA ARG A 43 -5.55 -0.32 -0.55
C ARG A 43 -6.88 -0.35 -1.31
N VAL A 44 -7.10 0.62 -2.20
CA VAL A 44 -8.31 0.68 -3.02
C VAL A 44 -8.35 -0.48 -4.02
N THR A 45 -7.22 -0.79 -4.66
CA THR A 45 -7.11 -1.95 -5.58
C THR A 45 -7.40 -3.27 -4.86
N PHE A 46 -6.92 -3.44 -3.63
CA PHE A 46 -7.24 -4.59 -2.79
C PHE A 46 -8.75 -4.72 -2.53
N LEU A 47 -9.43 -3.63 -2.17
CA LEU A 47 -10.86 -3.64 -1.93
C LEU A 47 -11.67 -3.82 -3.22
N HIS A 48 -11.23 -3.25 -4.34
CA HIS A 48 -11.82 -3.50 -5.65
C HIS A 48 -11.81 -4.98 -6.00
N ARG A 49 -10.66 -5.65 -5.87
CA ARG A 49 -10.56 -7.10 -6.17
C ARG A 49 -11.35 -7.99 -5.23
N THR A 50 -11.41 -7.63 -3.94
CA THR A 50 -11.99 -8.52 -2.91
C THR A 50 -13.46 -8.24 -2.61
N ARG A 51 -13.94 -7.02 -2.88
CA ARG A 51 -15.30 -6.57 -2.56
C ARG A 51 -16.07 -6.04 -3.78
N GLY A 52 -15.40 -5.69 -4.88
CA GLY A 52 -16.03 -5.12 -6.07
C GLY A 52 -16.48 -3.68 -5.84
N GLU A 53 -17.67 -3.34 -6.33
CA GLU A 53 -18.28 -2.03 -6.11
C GLU A 53 -18.45 -1.73 -4.60
N PRO A 54 -18.32 -0.46 -4.16
CA PRO A 54 -18.11 0.76 -4.94
C PRO A 54 -16.62 1.16 -5.11
N TRP A 55 -15.68 0.24 -4.89
CA TRP A 55 -14.25 0.54 -4.96
C TRP A 55 -13.82 0.68 -6.42
N PRO A 56 -13.23 1.81 -6.86
CA PRO A 56 -12.86 2.01 -8.25
C PRO A 56 -11.67 1.13 -8.64
N ASP A 57 -11.59 0.82 -9.93
CA ASP A 57 -10.40 0.25 -10.54
C ASP A 57 -9.37 1.38 -10.77
N TRP A 58 -8.24 1.28 -10.10
CA TRP A 58 -7.10 2.19 -10.26
C TRP A 58 -5.88 1.49 -10.86
N THR A 59 -6.09 0.49 -11.73
CA THR A 59 -5.02 -0.04 -12.58
C THR A 59 -4.46 1.05 -13.51
N ASP A 60 -3.23 0.87 -14.00
CA ASP A 60 -2.60 1.85 -14.89
C ASP A 60 -3.44 2.06 -16.15
N ALA A 61 -4.05 0.99 -16.66
CA ALA A 61 -4.92 1.03 -17.82
C ALA A 61 -6.14 1.95 -17.60
N VAL A 62 -6.85 1.79 -16.48
CA VAL A 62 -8.02 2.62 -16.18
C VAL A 62 -7.61 4.07 -15.94
N LEU A 63 -6.61 4.30 -15.09
CA LEU A 63 -6.12 5.66 -14.80
C LEU A 63 -5.63 6.40 -16.04
N LEU A 64 -5.02 5.71 -17.01
CA LEU A 64 -4.61 6.29 -18.29
C LEU A 64 -5.80 6.64 -19.18
N SER A 65 -6.82 5.78 -19.19
CA SER A 65 -8.03 5.98 -20.00
C SER A 65 -8.97 7.06 -19.45
N THR A 66 -8.83 7.42 -18.17
CA THR A 66 -9.71 8.39 -17.48
C THR A 66 -8.98 9.64 -16.97
N LEU A 67 -7.82 10.00 -17.56
CA LEU A 67 -7.03 11.18 -17.15
C LEU A 67 -7.87 12.47 -17.13
N GLU A 68 -8.79 12.61 -18.08
CA GLU A 68 -9.75 13.71 -18.16
C GLU A 68 -10.65 13.81 -16.92
N ASP A 69 -11.00 12.69 -16.30
CA ASP A 69 -11.94 12.66 -15.18
C ASP A 69 -11.25 12.96 -13.85
N TRP A 70 -10.06 12.39 -13.61
CA TRP A 70 -9.40 12.49 -12.31
C TRP A 70 -8.24 13.49 -12.27
N LEU A 71 -7.48 13.64 -13.37
CA LEU A 71 -6.28 14.48 -13.39
C LEU A 71 -6.58 15.89 -13.91
N ALA A 72 -7.34 16.02 -15.00
CA ALA A 72 -7.61 17.32 -15.62
C ALA A 72 -8.22 18.35 -14.65
N PRO A 73 -9.15 18.00 -13.73
CA PRO A 73 -9.66 18.96 -12.74
C PRO A 73 -8.56 19.51 -11.82
N ALA A 74 -7.55 18.68 -11.49
CA ALA A 74 -6.43 19.07 -10.63
C ALA A 74 -5.37 19.92 -11.37
N LEU A 75 -5.41 19.98 -12.70
CA LEU A 75 -4.49 20.76 -13.53
C LEU A 75 -4.95 22.21 -13.75
N HIS A 76 -6.10 22.62 -13.19
CA HIS A 76 -6.59 23.99 -13.33
C HIS A 76 -5.56 25.00 -12.79
N GLY A 77 -5.19 25.99 -13.61
CA GLY A 77 -4.18 26.99 -13.26
C GLY A 77 -2.73 26.53 -13.39
N ILE A 78 -2.48 25.25 -13.68
CA ILE A 78 -1.12 24.72 -13.92
C ILE A 78 -0.73 24.94 -15.38
N THR A 79 0.40 25.60 -15.58
CA THR A 79 0.94 25.95 -16.91
C THR A 79 2.32 25.36 -17.18
N SER A 80 2.86 24.58 -16.24
CA SER A 80 4.21 24.04 -16.32
C SER A 80 4.30 22.60 -15.82
N TRP A 81 5.28 21.87 -16.34
CA TRP A 81 5.56 20.51 -15.91
C TRP A 81 6.03 20.41 -14.45
N ALA A 82 6.73 21.44 -13.96
CA ALA A 82 7.08 21.55 -12.55
C ALA A 82 5.82 21.62 -11.67
N GLY A 83 4.80 22.35 -12.11
CA GLY A 83 3.50 22.39 -11.45
C GLY A 83 2.83 21.01 -11.43
N VAL A 84 2.81 20.28 -12.55
CA VAL A 84 2.26 18.91 -12.61
C VAL A 84 2.95 17.99 -11.60
N ARG A 85 4.28 18.02 -11.53
CA ARG A 85 5.06 17.20 -10.58
C ARG A 85 4.86 17.59 -9.12
N SER A 86 4.41 18.81 -8.85
CA SER A 86 4.11 19.28 -7.50
C SER A 86 2.72 18.87 -7.00
N LEU A 87 1.87 18.28 -7.86
CA LEU A 87 0.56 17.78 -7.46
C LEU A 87 0.67 16.71 -6.36
N ASN A 88 -0.18 16.85 -5.34
CA ASN A 88 -0.38 15.79 -4.36
C ASN A 88 -1.37 14.76 -4.92
N LEU A 89 -0.84 13.75 -5.61
CA LEU A 89 -1.66 12.69 -6.23
C LEU A 89 -2.50 11.91 -5.22
N THR A 90 -2.05 11.80 -3.96
CA THR A 90 -2.85 11.17 -2.90
C THR A 90 -4.16 11.93 -2.70
N THR A 91 -4.11 13.27 -2.63
CA THR A 91 -5.31 14.11 -2.53
C THR A 91 -6.17 14.03 -3.79
N VAL A 92 -5.54 14.08 -4.97
CA VAL A 92 -6.26 14.02 -6.25
C VAL A 92 -7.03 12.71 -6.39
N LEU A 93 -6.39 11.56 -6.21
CA LEU A 93 -7.06 10.25 -6.29
C LEU A 93 -8.09 10.08 -5.17
N ARG A 94 -7.80 10.53 -3.94
CA ARG A 94 -8.77 10.43 -2.85
C ARG A 94 -10.03 11.23 -3.10
N ALA A 95 -9.93 12.35 -3.80
CA ALA A 95 -11.08 13.18 -4.18
C ALA A 95 -12.01 12.50 -5.22
N THR A 96 -11.55 11.46 -5.92
CA THR A 96 -12.41 10.69 -6.84
C THR A 96 -13.24 9.62 -6.13
N LEU A 97 -12.96 9.35 -4.85
CA LEU A 97 -13.77 8.42 -4.06
C LEU A 97 -15.03 9.13 -3.58
N ASP A 98 -16.16 8.44 -3.65
CA ASP A 98 -17.37 8.91 -2.98
C ASP A 98 -17.07 9.12 -1.48
N PRO A 99 -17.53 10.21 -0.84
CA PRO A 99 -17.23 10.50 0.55
C PRO A 99 -17.55 9.36 1.53
N SER A 100 -18.63 8.61 1.29
CA SER A 100 -19.02 7.46 2.12
C SER A 100 -18.05 6.28 1.97
N VAL A 101 -17.45 6.13 0.79
CA VAL A 101 -16.44 5.10 0.47
C VAL A 101 -15.10 5.47 1.09
N GLY A 102 -14.74 6.76 1.07
CA GLY A 102 -13.50 7.27 1.66
C GLY A 102 -13.34 6.96 3.15
N TYR A 103 -14.41 7.05 3.94
CA TYR A 103 -14.38 6.67 5.37
C TYR A 103 -14.18 5.17 5.57
N ARG A 104 -14.89 4.34 4.78
CA ARG A 104 -14.83 2.88 4.88
C ARG A 104 -13.47 2.31 4.46
N LEU A 105 -12.69 3.04 3.66
CA LEU A 105 -11.36 2.62 3.23
C LEU A 105 -10.42 2.41 4.42
N ASP A 106 -10.45 3.35 5.37
CA ASP A 106 -9.57 3.33 6.54
C ASP A 106 -9.97 2.25 7.55
N GLU A 107 -11.24 1.86 7.57
CA GLU A 107 -11.75 0.75 8.39
C GLU A 107 -11.48 -0.62 7.75
N LEU A 108 -11.78 -0.78 6.46
CA LEU A 108 -11.74 -2.08 5.78
C LEU A 108 -10.33 -2.48 5.35
N ALA A 109 -9.52 -1.51 4.96
CA ALA A 109 -8.14 -1.71 4.53
C ALA A 109 -7.25 -0.69 5.25
N PRO A 110 -7.04 -0.80 6.57
CA PRO A 110 -6.25 0.17 7.31
C PRO A 110 -4.77 0.16 6.87
N PRO A 111 -4.06 1.30 6.93
CA PRO A 111 -2.64 1.35 6.60
C PRO A 111 -1.77 0.62 7.67
N VAL A 112 -2.32 0.43 8.87
CA VAL A 112 -1.64 -0.16 10.02
C VAL A 112 -2.64 -1.03 10.77
N ILE A 113 -2.19 -2.19 11.27
CA ILE A 113 -2.96 -3.02 12.20
C ILE A 113 -2.24 -3.13 13.55
N THR A 114 -3.02 -3.30 14.60
CA THR A 114 -2.50 -3.58 15.95
C THR A 114 -2.39 -5.08 16.14
N LEU A 115 -1.19 -5.55 16.44
CA LEU A 115 -0.92 -6.95 16.78
C LEU A 115 -1.43 -7.27 18.19
N ALA A 116 -1.51 -8.56 18.54
CA ALA A 116 -1.85 -9.01 19.89
C ALA A 116 -0.89 -8.46 20.98
N SER A 117 0.34 -8.11 20.59
CA SER A 117 1.32 -7.42 21.43
C SER A 117 0.98 -5.96 21.77
N GLY A 118 -0.07 -5.39 21.15
CA GLY A 118 -0.34 -3.95 21.19
C GLY A 118 0.54 -3.13 20.23
N ARG A 119 1.50 -3.78 19.56
CA ARG A 119 2.37 -3.12 18.58
C ARG A 119 1.62 -2.86 17.28
N SER A 120 1.76 -1.65 16.76
CA SER A 120 1.30 -1.27 15.43
C SER A 120 2.29 -1.72 14.35
N VAL A 121 1.79 -2.32 13.27
CA VAL A 121 2.57 -2.68 12.09
C VAL A 121 1.89 -2.20 10.81
N THR A 122 2.68 -1.66 9.88
CA THR A 122 2.20 -1.25 8.56
C THR A 122 1.75 -2.45 7.75
N VAL A 123 0.61 -2.30 7.08
CA VAL A 123 0.09 -3.30 6.13
C VAL A 123 0.46 -2.88 4.71
N ASN A 124 1.21 -3.74 4.04
CA ASN A 124 1.52 -3.63 2.62
C ASN A 124 0.46 -4.42 1.84
N TYR A 125 -0.33 -3.74 1.01
CA TYR A 125 -1.33 -4.38 0.18
C TYR A 125 -0.68 -4.81 -1.14
N THR A 126 -0.49 -6.11 -1.34
CA THR A 126 0.13 -6.67 -2.55
C THR A 126 -0.91 -7.35 -3.42
N ASP A 127 -0.48 -7.92 -4.54
CA ASP A 127 -1.35 -8.74 -5.38
C ASP A 127 -1.85 -10.01 -4.70
N ASP A 128 -1.04 -10.54 -3.78
CA ASP A 128 -1.33 -11.75 -3.01
C ASP A 128 -2.24 -11.51 -1.79
N GLY A 129 -2.45 -10.24 -1.40
CA GLY A 129 -3.29 -9.84 -0.27
C GLY A 129 -2.62 -8.83 0.67
N PRO A 130 -3.23 -8.56 1.84
CA PRO A 130 -2.64 -7.70 2.86
C PRO A 130 -1.47 -8.43 3.52
N MET A 131 -0.30 -7.80 3.57
CA MET A 131 0.94 -8.38 4.08
C MET A 131 1.52 -7.52 5.20
N ILE A 132 2.04 -8.18 6.24
CA ILE A 132 2.85 -7.55 7.27
C ILE A 132 4.20 -8.27 7.38
N SER A 133 5.25 -7.50 7.70
CA SER A 133 6.55 -8.05 8.03
C SER A 133 6.82 -7.80 9.51
N ALA A 134 7.03 -8.86 10.28
CA ALA A 134 7.20 -8.77 11.73
C ALA A 134 8.13 -9.85 12.26
N ARG A 135 8.83 -9.57 13.35
CA ARG A 135 9.59 -10.61 14.05
C ARG A 135 8.64 -11.51 14.84
N PRO A 136 8.94 -12.81 15.03
CA PRO A 136 8.08 -13.71 15.79
C PRO A 136 7.71 -13.18 17.18
N GLN A 137 8.62 -12.46 17.85
CA GLN A 137 8.39 -11.90 19.18
C GLN A 137 7.19 -10.95 19.24
N ASN A 138 6.94 -10.20 18.16
CA ASN A 138 5.83 -9.25 18.07
C ASN A 138 4.47 -9.98 17.94
N LEU A 139 4.50 -11.27 17.62
CA LEU A 139 3.36 -12.11 17.28
C LEU A 139 3.13 -13.24 18.30
N TYR A 140 3.97 -13.36 19.32
CA TYR A 140 3.72 -14.25 20.44
C TYR A 140 2.38 -13.90 21.12
N GLY A 141 1.71 -14.92 21.65
CA GLY A 141 0.35 -14.79 22.18
C GLY A 141 -0.76 -14.77 21.12
N THR A 142 -0.42 -14.73 19.82
CA THR A 142 -1.43 -14.70 18.75
C THR A 142 -2.06 -16.08 18.55
N LYS A 143 -3.29 -16.23 19.02
CA LYS A 143 -4.10 -17.47 18.91
C LYS A 143 -5.06 -17.46 17.72
N VAL A 144 -5.41 -16.28 17.22
CA VAL A 144 -6.28 -16.08 16.07
C VAL A 144 -5.48 -15.34 15.01
N HIS A 145 -5.46 -15.88 13.79
CA HIS A 145 -4.73 -15.26 12.70
C HIS A 145 -5.37 -13.91 12.32
N PRO A 146 -4.58 -12.83 12.16
CA PRO A 146 -5.11 -11.53 11.78
C PRO A 146 -5.74 -11.56 10.39
N THR A 147 -6.83 -10.80 10.23
CA THR A 147 -7.51 -10.64 8.94
C THR A 147 -7.75 -9.15 8.65
N VAL A 148 -7.81 -8.80 7.37
CA VAL A 148 -8.17 -7.47 6.89
C VAL A 148 -9.22 -7.63 5.80
N ALA A 149 -10.36 -6.93 5.93
CA ALA A 149 -11.54 -7.13 5.09
C ALA A 149 -11.96 -8.62 4.94
N GLY A 150 -11.76 -9.44 5.97
CA GLY A 150 -12.06 -10.89 5.93
C GLY A 150 -11.04 -11.74 5.16
N GLN A 151 -9.95 -11.15 4.68
CA GLN A 151 -8.83 -11.87 4.06
C GLN A 151 -7.72 -12.12 5.09
N PRO A 152 -7.10 -13.32 5.12
CA PRO A 152 -5.98 -13.61 6.01
C PRO A 152 -4.78 -12.74 5.66
N VAL A 153 -4.15 -12.16 6.68
CA VAL A 153 -2.96 -11.33 6.49
C VAL A 153 -1.75 -12.22 6.25
N ILE A 154 -1.04 -12.00 5.15
CA ILE A 154 0.23 -12.65 4.89
C ILE A 154 1.25 -12.15 5.93
N VAL A 155 1.75 -13.06 6.75
CA VAL A 155 2.77 -12.75 7.75
C VAL A 155 4.12 -13.20 7.22
N GLU A 156 4.97 -12.24 6.87
CA GLU A 156 6.39 -12.47 6.67
C GLU A 156 7.11 -12.36 8.02
N LEU A 157 7.58 -13.50 8.50
CA LEU A 157 8.38 -13.58 9.71
C LEU A 157 9.81 -13.21 9.40
N LEU A 158 10.34 -12.27 10.18
CA LEU A 158 11.71 -11.78 10.05
C LEU A 158 12.60 -12.29 11.20
N SER A 159 13.86 -12.59 10.89
CA SER A 159 14.90 -12.83 11.89
C SER A 159 15.27 -11.53 12.63
N PRO A 160 16.06 -11.60 13.72
CA PRO A 160 16.60 -10.40 14.38
C PRO A 160 17.47 -9.50 13.49
N ALA A 161 17.97 -10.03 12.37
CA ALA A 161 18.72 -9.28 11.36
C ALA A 161 17.85 -8.87 10.16
N ASP A 162 16.52 -8.85 10.33
CA ASP A 162 15.52 -8.43 9.35
C ASP A 162 15.58 -9.22 8.03
N ARG A 163 15.94 -10.51 8.11
CA ARG A 163 15.89 -11.45 6.98
C ARG A 163 14.60 -12.27 7.04
N PRO A 164 13.89 -12.48 5.91
CA PRO A 164 12.75 -13.39 5.87
C PRO A 164 13.15 -14.81 6.28
N ILE A 165 12.37 -15.41 7.18
CA ILE A 165 12.58 -16.80 7.65
C ILE A 165 11.39 -17.70 7.37
N GLN A 166 10.19 -17.15 7.27
CA GLN A 166 8.97 -17.88 6.95
C GLN A 166 7.92 -16.89 6.43
N ILE A 167 7.09 -17.34 5.50
CA ILE A 167 5.85 -16.65 5.12
C ILE A 167 4.67 -17.57 5.46
N THR A 168 3.63 -17.05 6.10
CA THR A 168 2.42 -17.82 6.41
C THR A 168 1.14 -17.00 6.32
N ARG A 169 0.04 -17.66 5.95
CA ARG A 169 -1.34 -17.16 6.05
C ARG A 169 -2.14 -17.88 7.16
N ASP A 170 -1.46 -18.73 7.93
CA ASP A 170 -1.99 -19.45 9.08
C ASP A 170 -0.92 -19.47 10.17
N LEU A 171 -1.03 -18.50 11.08
CA LEU A 171 -0.07 -18.32 12.15
C LEU A 171 -0.25 -19.38 13.25
N PRO A 172 -1.47 -19.72 13.70
CA PRO A 172 -1.70 -20.85 14.61
C PRO A 172 -1.20 -22.20 14.06
N GLY A 173 -1.44 -22.49 12.78
CA GLY A 173 -0.91 -23.69 12.13
C GLY A 173 0.62 -23.69 12.06
N PHE A 174 1.22 -22.54 11.77
CA PHE A 174 2.68 -22.39 11.82
C PHE A 174 3.26 -22.67 13.22
N TRP A 175 2.65 -22.10 14.27
CA TRP A 175 3.09 -22.31 15.66
C TRP A 175 3.04 -23.77 16.09
N SER A 176 1.99 -24.49 15.71
CA SER A 176 1.81 -25.90 16.07
C SER A 176 2.59 -26.87 15.18
N GLY A 177 3.06 -26.42 14.02
CA GLY A 177 3.80 -27.23 13.05
C GLY A 177 5.27 -26.84 12.91
N SER A 178 5.58 -26.14 11.82
CA SER A 178 6.96 -25.88 11.38
C SER A 178 7.74 -24.88 12.23
N TRP A 179 7.10 -24.23 13.21
CA TRP A 179 7.82 -23.40 14.20
C TRP A 179 8.94 -24.16 14.90
N SER A 180 8.75 -25.43 15.24
CA SER A 180 9.75 -26.23 15.97
C SER A 180 11.10 -26.29 15.25
N GLU A 181 11.11 -26.38 13.92
CA GLU A 181 12.32 -26.39 13.10
C GLU A 181 12.90 -24.98 12.93
N VAL A 182 12.06 -23.98 12.64
CA VAL A 182 12.50 -22.57 12.57
C VAL A 182 13.14 -22.13 13.88
N ARG A 183 12.55 -22.52 15.00
CA ARG A 183 13.05 -22.25 16.35
C ARG A 183 14.43 -22.84 16.57
N LYS A 184 14.69 -24.08 16.14
CA LYS A 184 16.02 -24.72 16.30
C LYS A 184 17.11 -23.95 15.55
N ASP A 185 16.85 -23.60 14.29
CA ASP A 185 17.80 -22.83 13.47
C ASP A 185 18.01 -21.42 14.07
N MET A 186 16.92 -20.73 14.42
CA MET A 186 16.98 -19.37 14.97
C MET A 186 17.62 -19.31 16.35
N ALA A 187 17.41 -20.30 17.21
CA ALA A 187 18.07 -20.37 18.52
C ALA A 187 19.58 -20.59 18.40
N GLY A 188 20.03 -21.35 17.40
CA GLY A 188 21.45 -21.52 17.10
C GLY A 188 22.12 -20.23 16.60
N ARG A 189 21.47 -19.53 15.65
CA ARG A 189 22.02 -18.29 15.07
C ARG A 189 21.89 -17.07 15.98
N TYR A 190 20.83 -17.02 16.79
CA TYR A 190 20.46 -15.88 17.63
C TYR A 190 20.15 -16.30 19.08
N PRO A 191 21.14 -16.82 19.84
CA PRO A 191 20.91 -17.43 21.15
C PRO A 191 20.47 -16.44 22.24
N LYS A 192 20.66 -15.14 22.03
CA LYS A 192 20.23 -14.08 22.97
C LYS A 192 18.75 -13.72 22.88
N HIS A 193 18.03 -14.22 21.87
CA HIS A 193 16.61 -13.91 21.64
C HIS A 193 15.69 -15.00 22.22
N PRO A 194 14.45 -14.64 22.62
CA PRO A 194 13.49 -15.62 23.14
C PRO A 194 12.87 -16.44 22.01
N TRP A 195 13.01 -17.76 22.12
CA TRP A 195 12.48 -18.76 21.19
C TRP A 195 11.64 -19.80 21.96
N PRO A 196 10.39 -19.48 22.33
CA PRO A 196 9.56 -20.34 23.17
C PRO A 196 9.18 -21.63 22.45
N LEU A 197 8.96 -22.69 23.24
CA LEU A 197 8.38 -23.95 22.74
C LEU A 197 6.93 -23.75 22.28
N ASP A 198 6.16 -22.93 23.00
CA ASP A 198 4.78 -22.55 22.69
C ASP A 198 4.69 -21.02 22.47
N PRO A 199 4.78 -20.53 21.23
CA PRO A 199 4.62 -19.12 20.90
C PRO A 199 3.21 -18.59 21.13
N ALA A 200 2.18 -19.43 21.01
CA ALA A 200 0.79 -19.01 21.11
C ALA A 200 0.39 -18.68 22.55
N SER A 201 1.14 -19.20 23.54
CA SER A 201 0.98 -18.88 24.97
C SER A 201 2.09 -18.00 25.53
N ALA A 202 3.09 -17.64 24.73
CA ALA A 202 4.19 -16.79 25.19
C ALA A 202 3.75 -15.32 25.30
N GLU A 203 4.31 -14.60 26.28
CA GLU A 203 4.06 -13.17 26.40
C GLU A 203 4.67 -12.41 25.21
N PRO A 204 3.90 -11.55 24.55
CA PRO A 204 4.44 -10.65 23.55
C PRO A 204 5.42 -9.67 24.18
N ARG A 205 6.46 -9.27 23.42
CA ARG A 205 7.48 -8.30 23.86
C ARG A 205 7.69 -7.21 22.84
#